data_AF-A0A8H7R8S8-F1
#
_entry.id   AF-A0A8H7R8S8-F1
#
_cell.length_a   1.000
_cell.length_b   1.000
_cell.length_c   1.000
_cell.angle_alpha   90.00
_cell.angle_beta   90.00
_cell.angle_gamma   90.00
#
_symmetry.space_group_name_H-M   'P 1'
#
loop_
_entity.id
_entity.type
_entity.pdbx_description
1 polymer ?
#
loop_
_entity_poly.entity_id
_entity_poly.type
_entity_poly.pdbx_seq_one_letter_code
_entity_poly.pdbx_strand_id
1 'polypeptide(L)'
;MAMNCNSSTHFPTIVPMALANIPTIQHKVRTLQLKFVARLQELPVTTLAQSIELSFLWDKNCDKQWKHLTSNNPFYQLHNRLKNSTSPPKDPVYKAIEQKRDEEYQNLSTKRKTIRCLRHNRIIDPILYLPAFPRDQHRLVKWRMHWLPSYPLKNCRCSFIVANREHYKSCPMLQPLLDDLNNTFGSLPILPPELQPIDFIINHLPHSEIGLSLGKWKKT
;
A
#
# COMPACT_ATOMS: atom_id res chain seq x y z
N MET A 1 21.32 0.82 -16.32
CA MET A 1 22.12 1.67 -15.40
C MET A 1 21.24 2.16 -14.25
N ALA A 2 21.47 1.89 -12.98
CA ALA A 2 22.17 0.81 -12.28
C ALA A 2 21.21 0.42 -11.14
N MET A 3 20.92 -0.87 -11.04
CA MET A 3 20.00 -1.46 -10.05
C MET A 3 20.83 -1.75 -8.79
N ASN A 4 20.56 -1.02 -7.72
CA ASN A 4 21.27 -1.12 -6.44
C ASN A 4 20.82 -2.35 -5.63
N CYS A 5 21.10 -3.55 -6.12
CA CYS A 5 21.22 -4.78 -5.31
C CYS A 5 22.13 -5.78 -6.03
N ASN A 6 22.68 -6.72 -5.27
CA ASN A 6 23.30 -7.93 -5.81
C ASN A 6 22.31 -8.62 -6.76
N SER A 7 22.73 -9.05 -7.95
CA SER A 7 21.85 -9.70 -8.94
C SER A 7 21.22 -11.00 -8.43
N SER A 8 21.77 -11.57 -7.35
CA SER A 8 21.28 -12.77 -6.67
C SER A 8 20.21 -12.51 -5.61
N THR A 9 19.98 -11.26 -5.19
CA THR A 9 18.96 -10.93 -4.18
C THR A 9 17.71 -10.42 -4.88
N HIS A 10 16.69 -11.26 -4.98
CA HIS A 10 15.35 -10.83 -5.42
C HIS A 10 14.90 -9.63 -4.59
N PHE A 11 14.71 -8.49 -5.26
CA PHE A 11 14.19 -7.30 -4.60
C PHE A 11 12.82 -7.61 -4.00
N PRO A 12 12.51 -7.11 -2.80
CA PRO A 12 11.16 -7.20 -2.29
C PRO A 12 10.26 -6.28 -3.14
N THR A 13 9.53 -6.86 -4.09
CA THR A 13 8.48 -6.23 -4.93
C THR A 13 7.38 -5.54 -4.11
N ILE A 14 7.43 -5.71 -2.79
CA ILE A 14 6.42 -5.29 -1.83
C ILE A 14 6.37 -3.76 -1.66
N VAL A 15 7.48 -3.03 -1.78
CA VAL A 15 7.46 -1.55 -1.77
C VAL A 15 6.77 -0.97 -3.01
N PRO A 16 7.16 -1.33 -4.25
CA PRO A 16 6.42 -0.91 -5.44
C PRO A 16 4.95 -1.32 -5.41
N MET A 17 4.65 -2.54 -4.93
CA MET A 17 3.26 -2.99 -4.77
C MET A 17 2.49 -2.12 -3.78
N ALA A 18 3.09 -1.74 -2.65
CA ALA A 18 2.47 -0.86 -1.68
C ALA A 18 2.22 0.54 -2.25
N LEU A 19 3.19 1.13 -2.95
CA LEU A 19 3.05 2.42 -3.62
C LEU A 19 1.91 2.42 -4.63
N ALA A 20 1.77 1.36 -5.42
CA ALA A 20 0.74 1.22 -6.43
C ALA A 20 -0.58 0.61 -5.90
N ASN A 21 -0.71 0.39 -4.59
CA ASN A 21 -1.86 -0.28 -3.96
C ASN A 21 -2.21 -1.64 -4.60
N ILE A 22 -1.20 -2.39 -5.06
CA ILE A 22 -1.39 -3.69 -5.72
C ILE A 22 -1.53 -4.79 -4.65
N PRO A 23 -2.61 -5.60 -4.68
CA PRO A 23 -2.77 -6.72 -3.77
C PRO A 23 -1.83 -7.89 -4.08
N THR A 24 -1.51 -8.67 -3.05
CA THR A 24 -0.77 -9.93 -3.22
C THR A 24 -1.57 -10.95 -4.03
N ILE A 25 -0.89 -11.93 -4.63
CA ILE A 25 -1.57 -13.02 -5.36
C ILE A 25 -2.52 -13.77 -4.42
N GLN A 26 -2.10 -14.04 -3.18
CA GLN A 26 -2.94 -14.69 -2.19
C GLN A 26 -4.21 -13.87 -1.90
N HIS A 27 -4.09 -12.55 -1.74
CA HIS A 27 -5.23 -11.67 -1.58
C HIS A 27 -6.20 -11.74 -2.78
N LYS A 28 -5.66 -11.72 -4.01
CA LYS A 28 -6.45 -11.84 -5.25
C LYS A 28 -7.21 -13.18 -5.30
N VAL A 29 -6.53 -14.28 -4.98
CA VAL A 29 -7.16 -15.62 -4.93
C VAL A 29 -8.30 -15.64 -3.91
N ARG A 30 -8.08 -15.13 -2.68
CA ARG A 30 -9.14 -15.08 -1.66
C ARG A 30 -10.32 -14.18 -2.05
N THR A 31 -10.04 -13.09 -2.76
CA THR A 31 -11.06 -12.20 -3.33
C THR A 31 -11.90 -12.93 -4.36
N LEU A 32 -11.27 -13.68 -5.28
CA LEU A 32 -11.99 -14.47 -6.29
C LEU A 32 -12.83 -15.56 -5.65
N GLN A 33 -12.30 -16.26 -4.65
CA GLN A 33 -13.05 -17.26 -3.88
C GLN A 33 -14.28 -16.66 -3.19
N LEU A 34 -14.12 -15.50 -2.52
CA LEU A 34 -15.25 -14.78 -1.92
C LEU A 34 -16.29 -14.40 -2.98
N LYS A 35 -15.88 -13.76 -4.07
CA LYS A 35 -16.79 -13.33 -5.14
C LYS A 35 -17.55 -14.51 -5.74
N PHE A 36 -16.87 -15.63 -5.95
CA PHE A 36 -17.48 -16.86 -6.43
C PHE A 36 -18.57 -17.37 -5.48
N VAL A 37 -18.25 -17.55 -4.19
CA VAL A 37 -19.23 -18.05 -3.20
C VAL A 37 -20.38 -17.06 -2.98
N ALA A 38 -20.08 -15.76 -2.84
CA ALA A 38 -21.11 -14.75 -2.69
C ALA A 38 -22.07 -14.74 -3.89
N ARG A 39 -21.53 -14.90 -5.11
CA ARG A 39 -22.34 -14.97 -6.32
C ARG A 39 -23.20 -16.21 -6.37
N LEU A 40 -22.67 -17.37 -5.94
CA LEU A 40 -23.47 -18.60 -5.86
C LEU A 40 -24.72 -18.36 -5.00
N GLN A 41 -24.56 -17.83 -3.80
CA GLN A 41 -25.67 -17.58 -2.86
C GLN A 41 -26.74 -16.61 -3.35
N GLU A 42 -26.45 -15.79 -4.36
CA GLU A 42 -27.42 -14.89 -4.99
C GLU A 42 -28.18 -15.55 -6.15
N LEU A 43 -27.74 -16.71 -6.63
CA LEU A 43 -28.39 -17.41 -7.72
C LEU A 43 -29.73 -18.00 -7.27
N PRO A 44 -30.71 -18.08 -8.19
CA PRO A 44 -31.94 -18.80 -7.92
C PRO A 44 -31.68 -20.27 -7.57
N VAL A 45 -32.50 -20.79 -6.65
CA VAL A 45 -32.44 -22.20 -6.20
C VAL A 45 -32.61 -23.20 -7.36
N THR A 46 -33.23 -22.77 -8.46
CA THR A 46 -33.43 -23.57 -9.68
C THR A 46 -32.15 -23.77 -10.49
N THR A 47 -31.08 -23.05 -10.19
CA THR A 47 -29.80 -23.26 -10.86
C THR A 47 -29.08 -24.48 -10.29
N LEU A 48 -28.52 -25.30 -11.17
CA LEU A 48 -27.71 -26.47 -10.79
C LEU A 48 -26.61 -26.10 -9.79
N ALA A 49 -26.01 -24.91 -9.95
CA ALA A 49 -24.96 -24.42 -9.08
C ALA A 49 -25.46 -24.20 -7.63
N GLN A 50 -26.67 -23.68 -7.45
CA GLN A 50 -27.26 -23.47 -6.12
C GLN A 50 -27.72 -24.79 -5.49
N SER A 51 -28.29 -25.70 -6.28
CA SER A 51 -28.64 -27.03 -5.77
C SER A 51 -27.40 -27.80 -5.32
N ILE A 52 -26.30 -27.70 -6.08
CA ILE A 52 -24.99 -28.23 -5.71
C ILE A 52 -24.51 -27.61 -4.39
N GLU A 53 -24.53 -26.28 -4.25
CA GLU A 53 -24.14 -25.62 -3.00
C GLU A 53 -24.95 -26.15 -1.81
N LEU A 54 -26.28 -26.20 -1.92
CA LEU A 54 -27.16 -26.68 -0.85
C LEU A 54 -26.91 -28.15 -0.50
N SER A 55 -26.71 -29.02 -1.50
CA SER A 55 -26.38 -30.42 -1.28
C SER A 55 -25.03 -30.61 -0.59
N PHE A 56 -23.99 -29.86 -1.00
CA PHE A 56 -22.65 -29.98 -0.42
C PHE A 56 -22.47 -29.26 0.92
N LEU A 57 -23.27 -28.23 1.22
CA LEU A 57 -23.26 -27.54 2.51
C LEU A 57 -24.04 -28.28 3.60
N TRP A 58 -25.08 -29.04 3.23
CA TRP A 58 -25.93 -29.76 4.19
C TRP A 58 -25.48 -31.21 4.45
N ASP A 59 -24.70 -31.81 3.55
CA ASP A 59 -24.04 -33.08 3.84
C ASP A 59 -22.81 -32.86 4.74
N LYS A 60 -22.72 -33.62 5.85
CA LYS A 60 -21.61 -33.52 6.82
C LYS A 60 -20.25 -33.90 6.20
N ASN A 61 -20.27 -34.53 5.03
CA ASN A 61 -19.12 -34.76 4.16
C ASN A 61 -18.84 -33.59 3.20
N CYS A 62 -19.04 -32.35 3.65
CA CYS A 62 -18.70 -31.16 2.89
C CYS A 62 -17.25 -31.27 2.39
N ASP A 63 -17.10 -31.34 1.05
CA ASP A 63 -15.84 -31.55 0.36
C ASP A 63 -14.77 -30.59 0.92
N LYS A 64 -13.53 -31.06 1.04
CA LYS A 64 -12.39 -30.27 1.48
C LYS A 64 -12.29 -28.95 0.70
N GLN A 65 -12.70 -28.96 -0.55
CA GLN A 65 -12.73 -27.80 -1.44
C GLN A 65 -13.72 -26.72 -0.96
N TRP A 66 -14.94 -27.10 -0.60
CA TRP A 66 -15.96 -26.16 -0.10
C TRP A 66 -15.57 -25.56 1.26
N LYS A 67 -15.04 -26.38 2.16
CA LYS A 67 -14.47 -25.90 3.43
C LYS A 67 -13.32 -24.90 3.19
N HIS A 68 -12.54 -25.07 2.13
CA HIS A 68 -11.49 -24.13 1.77
C HIS A 68 -12.02 -22.77 1.27
N LEU A 69 -13.15 -22.77 0.57
CA LEU A 69 -13.81 -21.58 0.05
C LEU A 69 -14.60 -20.81 1.13
N THR A 70 -15.17 -21.54 2.09
CA THR A 70 -16.02 -20.98 3.15
C THR A 70 -15.25 -20.84 4.47
N SER A 71 -15.21 -21.90 5.27
CA SER A 71 -14.68 -21.90 6.64
C SER A 71 -13.21 -21.52 6.73
N ASN A 72 -12.37 -21.85 5.75
CA ASN A 72 -10.94 -21.51 5.77
C ASN A 72 -10.62 -20.18 5.07
N ASN A 73 -11.61 -19.53 4.47
CA ASN A 73 -11.41 -18.25 3.80
C ASN A 73 -11.75 -17.08 4.74
N PRO A 74 -10.75 -16.32 5.22
CA PRO A 74 -11.00 -15.21 6.15
C PRO A 74 -11.84 -14.08 5.54
N PHE A 75 -11.89 -13.97 4.21
CA PHE A 75 -12.71 -12.98 3.51
C PHE A 75 -14.18 -13.35 3.58
N TYR A 76 -14.50 -14.63 3.37
CA TYR A 76 -15.86 -15.14 3.47
C TYR A 76 -16.41 -15.06 4.90
N GLN A 77 -15.58 -15.40 5.90
CA GLN A 77 -15.97 -15.24 7.31
C GLN A 77 -16.31 -13.78 7.66
N LEU A 78 -15.54 -12.82 7.14
CA LEU A 78 -15.81 -11.40 7.36
C LEU A 78 -17.07 -10.95 6.62
N HIS A 79 -17.22 -11.36 5.35
CA HIS A 79 -18.42 -11.11 4.56
C HIS A 79 -19.68 -11.62 5.28
N ASN A 80 -19.68 -12.84 5.80
CA ASN A 80 -20.83 -13.39 6.51
C ASN A 80 -21.15 -12.62 7.79
N ARG A 81 -20.12 -12.17 8.53
CA ARG A 81 -20.30 -11.29 9.69
C ARG A 81 -20.92 -9.95 9.31
N LEU A 82 -20.48 -9.34 8.21
CA LEU A 82 -21.03 -8.08 7.71
C LEU A 82 -22.47 -8.24 7.21
N LYS A 83 -22.75 -9.30 6.45
CA LYS A 83 -24.07 -9.64 5.91
C LYS A 83 -25.11 -9.87 7.02
N ASN A 84 -24.70 -10.52 8.11
CA ASN A 84 -25.58 -10.84 9.25
C ASN A 84 -25.55 -9.77 10.36
N SER A 85 -24.91 -8.62 10.13
CA SER A 85 -24.87 -7.55 11.13
C SER A 85 -26.20 -6.81 11.22
N THR A 86 -26.44 -6.12 12.35
CA THR A 86 -27.68 -5.37 12.60
C THR A 86 -27.93 -4.25 11.58
N SER A 87 -26.87 -3.72 10.97
CA SER A 87 -26.92 -2.73 9.90
C SER A 87 -25.96 -3.17 8.79
N PRO A 88 -26.41 -4.04 7.86
CA PRO A 88 -25.54 -4.57 6.84
C PRO A 88 -25.16 -3.44 5.85
N PRO A 89 -23.89 -3.38 5.42
CA PRO A 89 -23.48 -2.43 4.40
C PRO A 89 -24.17 -2.74 3.07
N LYS A 90 -24.35 -1.70 2.23
CA LYS A 90 -24.95 -1.83 0.89
C LYS A 90 -24.27 -2.89 0.02
N ASP A 91 -22.94 -3.00 0.13
CA ASP A 91 -22.15 -4.04 -0.54
C ASP A 91 -21.21 -4.70 0.48
N PRO A 92 -21.63 -5.83 1.10
CA PRO A 92 -20.81 -6.54 2.07
C PRO A 92 -19.59 -7.22 1.45
N VAL A 93 -19.64 -7.57 0.16
CA VAL A 93 -18.51 -8.19 -0.56
C VAL A 93 -17.40 -7.18 -0.73
N TYR A 94 -17.72 -6.00 -1.28
CA TYR A 94 -16.76 -4.90 -1.43
C TYR A 94 -16.16 -4.51 -0.07
N LYS A 95 -17.00 -4.34 0.96
CA LYS A 95 -16.53 -3.96 2.30
C LYS A 95 -15.61 -4.99 2.94
N ALA A 96 -15.89 -6.29 2.78
CA ALA A 96 -15.01 -7.34 3.27
C ALA A 96 -13.64 -7.31 2.57
N ILE A 97 -13.62 -7.11 1.25
CA ILE A 97 -12.38 -7.02 0.46
C ILE A 97 -11.58 -5.78 0.89
N GLU A 98 -12.23 -4.62 1.01
CA GLU A 98 -11.63 -3.36 1.43
C GLU A 98 -10.97 -3.48 2.81
N GLN A 99 -11.71 -3.98 3.80
CA GLN A 99 -11.19 -4.18 5.16
C GLN A 99 -10.00 -5.14 5.19
N LYS A 100 -10.07 -6.27 4.46
CA LYS A 100 -8.95 -7.21 4.38
C LYS A 100 -7.73 -6.62 3.68
N ARG A 101 -7.92 -5.70 2.72
CA ARG A 101 -6.82 -4.96 2.10
C ARG A 101 -6.16 -4.00 3.09
N ASP A 102 -6.96 -3.30 3.88
CA ASP A 102 -6.46 -2.39 4.92
C ASP A 102 -5.67 -3.15 6.00
N GLU A 103 -6.21 -4.27 6.48
CA GLU A 103 -5.52 -5.18 7.41
C GLU A 103 -4.19 -5.69 6.82
N GLU A 104 -4.17 -6.11 5.54
CA GLU A 104 -2.95 -6.56 4.87
C GLU A 104 -1.89 -5.45 4.81
N TYR A 105 -2.29 -4.23 4.46
CA TYR A 105 -1.40 -3.08 4.40
C TYR A 105 -0.84 -2.71 5.77
N GLN A 106 -1.69 -2.66 6.80
CA GLN A 106 -1.27 -2.40 8.18
C GLN A 106 -0.29 -3.46 8.69
N ASN A 107 -0.59 -4.74 8.44
CA ASN A 107 0.30 -5.84 8.79
C ASN A 107 1.67 -5.73 8.11
N LEU A 108 1.70 -5.32 6.83
CA LEU A 108 2.95 -5.07 6.11
C LEU A 108 3.73 -3.89 6.70
N SER A 109 3.04 -2.80 7.04
CA SER A 109 3.62 -1.60 7.67
C SER A 109 4.24 -1.93 9.03
N THR A 110 3.57 -2.71 9.88
CA THR A 110 4.09 -3.14 11.18
C THR A 110 5.34 -4.00 11.04
N LYS A 111 5.36 -4.92 10.05
CA LYS A 111 6.48 -5.85 9.85
C LYS A 111 7.67 -5.24 9.12
N ARG A 112 7.48 -4.19 8.33
CA ARG A 112 8.50 -3.66 7.41
C ARG A 112 8.69 -2.17 7.57
N LYS A 113 9.87 -1.78 8.08
CA LYS A 113 10.26 -0.37 8.23
C LYS A 113 10.13 0.42 6.92
N THR A 114 10.45 -0.18 5.78
CA THR A 114 10.33 0.48 4.46
C THR A 114 8.90 0.82 4.06
N ILE A 115 7.92 -0.02 4.45
CA ILE A 115 6.49 0.25 4.24
C ILE A 115 5.98 1.25 5.28
N ARG A 116 6.48 1.18 6.52
CA ARG A 116 6.15 2.15 7.57
C ARG A 116 6.57 3.58 7.23
N CYS A 117 7.65 3.75 6.47
CA CYS A 117 8.06 5.06 5.95
C CYS A 117 7.11 5.58 4.85
N LEU A 118 6.28 4.70 4.26
CA LEU A 118 5.23 5.11 3.31
C LEU A 118 4.07 5.80 4.04
N ARG A 119 2.99 6.09 3.31
CA ARG A 119 1.78 6.68 3.90
C ARG A 119 1.11 5.70 4.86
N HIS A 120 0.50 6.21 5.92
CA HIS A 120 -0.25 5.39 6.86
C HIS A 120 -1.50 4.76 6.21
N ASN A 121 -2.14 5.50 5.32
CA ASN A 121 -3.36 5.08 4.64
C ASN A 121 -3.04 4.30 3.35
N ARG A 122 -3.81 3.23 3.10
CA ARG A 122 -3.73 2.44 1.87
C ARG A 122 -4.33 3.22 0.69
N ILE A 123 -3.48 3.88 -0.09
CA ILE A 123 -3.84 4.57 -1.33
C ILE A 123 -2.78 4.34 -2.40
N ILE A 124 -3.08 4.71 -3.65
CA ILE A 124 -2.05 4.86 -4.67
C ILE A 124 -1.24 6.10 -4.32
N ASP A 125 0.07 5.94 -4.15
CA ASP A 125 0.95 7.02 -3.71
C ASP A 125 0.99 8.15 -4.77
N PRO A 126 0.71 9.41 -4.40
CA PRO A 126 0.68 10.54 -5.33
C PRO A 126 1.95 10.76 -6.12
N ILE A 127 3.10 10.26 -5.65
CA ILE A 127 4.34 10.32 -6.44
C ILE A 127 4.19 9.62 -7.80
N LEU A 128 3.26 8.68 -7.96
CA LEU A 128 3.06 7.93 -9.20
C LEU A 128 2.28 8.71 -10.26
N TYR A 129 1.68 9.84 -9.91
CA TYR A 129 0.95 10.71 -10.83
C TYR A 129 1.18 12.20 -10.54
N LEU A 130 2.30 12.54 -9.89
CA LEU A 130 2.70 13.91 -9.65
C LEU A 130 2.98 14.62 -10.99
N PRO A 131 2.48 15.84 -11.23
CA PRO A 131 2.79 16.62 -12.42
C PRO A 131 4.23 17.15 -12.35
N ALA A 132 5.19 16.27 -12.60
CA ALA A 132 6.63 16.53 -12.60
C ALA A 132 7.27 15.89 -13.83
N PHE A 133 8.50 16.30 -14.16
CA PHE A 133 9.24 15.62 -15.21
C PHE A 133 9.42 14.13 -14.88
N PRO A 134 9.32 13.22 -15.86
CA PRO A 134 9.46 11.77 -15.61
C PRO A 134 10.74 11.39 -14.87
N ARG A 135 11.82 12.14 -15.11
CA ARG A 135 13.10 11.96 -14.42
C ARG A 135 13.00 12.22 -12.91
N ASP A 136 12.31 13.27 -12.50
CA ASP A 136 12.18 13.67 -11.10
C ASP A 136 11.14 12.81 -10.39
N GLN A 137 10.07 12.47 -11.07
CA GLN A 137 9.12 11.46 -10.60
C GLN A 137 9.81 10.13 -10.31
N HIS A 138 10.64 9.64 -11.24
CA HIS A 138 11.42 8.43 -11.05
C HIS A 138 12.41 8.53 -9.88
N ARG A 139 13.01 9.70 -9.64
CA ARG A 139 13.86 9.94 -8.46
C ARG A 139 13.07 9.87 -7.16
N LEU A 140 11.85 10.40 -7.12
CA LEU A 140 10.96 10.30 -5.94
C LEU A 140 10.54 8.84 -5.68
N VAL A 141 10.20 8.10 -6.71
CA VAL A 141 9.90 6.66 -6.59
C VAL A 141 11.11 5.90 -6.05
N LYS A 142 12.30 6.16 -6.59
CA LYS A 142 13.56 5.60 -6.08
C LYS A 142 13.85 6.00 -4.63
N TRP A 143 13.57 7.24 -4.26
CA TRP A 143 13.70 7.73 -2.89
C TRP A 143 12.84 6.91 -1.92
N ARG A 144 11.58 6.68 -2.29
CA ARG A 144 10.62 5.90 -1.49
C ARG A 144 10.99 4.43 -1.40
N MET A 145 11.58 3.89 -2.45
CA MET A 145 12.15 2.54 -2.44
C MET A 145 13.49 2.44 -1.69
N HIS A 146 13.99 3.53 -1.11
CA HIS A 146 15.30 3.60 -0.44
C HIS A 146 16.47 3.28 -1.39
N TRP A 147 16.31 3.55 -2.69
CA TRP A 147 17.31 3.26 -3.74
C TRP A 147 18.34 4.38 -3.96
N LEU A 148 18.25 5.48 -3.20
CA LEU A 148 19.08 6.67 -3.36
C LEU A 148 20.17 6.81 -2.28
N PRO A 149 21.01 5.79 -2.13
CA PRO A 149 22.43 6.10 -2.20
C PRO A 149 23.14 5.24 -3.26
N SER A 150 24.21 5.77 -3.85
CA SER A 150 25.09 4.97 -4.72
C SER A 150 25.50 3.70 -3.97
N TYR A 151 25.46 2.53 -4.62
CA TYR A 151 26.04 1.31 -4.06
C TYR A 151 27.37 1.00 -4.78
N PRO A 152 28.47 0.74 -4.06
CA PRO A 152 28.64 0.89 -2.62
C PRO A 152 28.43 2.35 -2.17
N LEU A 153 28.04 2.54 -0.91
CA LEU A 153 27.84 3.87 -0.34
C LEU A 153 29.11 4.68 -0.52
N LYS A 154 29.00 5.82 -1.20
CA LYS A 154 30.13 6.71 -1.45
C LYS A 154 30.18 7.77 -0.36
N ASN A 155 31.36 8.35 -0.19
CA ASN A 155 31.52 9.51 0.66
C ASN A 155 30.65 10.66 0.13
N CYS A 156 30.04 11.40 1.06
CA CYS A 156 29.36 12.63 0.71
C CYS A 156 30.39 13.68 0.30
N ARG A 157 29.99 14.62 -0.56
CA ARG A 157 30.81 15.78 -0.92
C ARG A 157 31.14 16.69 0.28
N CYS A 158 30.37 16.59 1.37
CA CYS A 158 30.68 17.26 2.64
C CYS A 158 31.71 16.46 3.50
N SER A 159 32.44 15.53 2.90
CA SER A 159 33.44 14.66 3.55
C SER A 159 32.89 13.63 4.55
N PHE A 160 31.58 13.39 4.58
CA PHE A 160 31.01 12.30 5.40
C PHE A 160 31.31 10.93 4.78
N ILE A 161 31.82 10.00 5.58
CA ILE A 161 32.43 8.73 5.11
C ILE A 161 31.40 7.74 4.52
N VAL A 162 30.09 7.95 4.72
CA VAL A 162 29.04 7.08 4.17
C VAL A 162 27.77 7.89 3.90
N ALA A 163 27.52 8.33 2.66
CA ALA A 163 26.32 9.09 2.32
C ALA A 163 25.05 8.21 2.35
N ASN A 164 24.55 7.93 3.54
CA ASN A 164 23.29 7.25 3.76
C ASN A 164 22.14 8.26 3.84
N ARG A 165 20.92 7.74 3.82
CA ARG A 165 19.71 8.56 3.87
C ARG A 165 19.59 9.41 5.13
N GLU A 166 20.01 8.88 6.29
CA GLU A 166 20.00 9.61 7.56
C GLU A 166 20.96 10.79 7.56
N HIS A 167 22.14 10.65 6.94
CA HIS A 167 23.08 11.74 6.76
C HIS A 167 22.48 12.92 5.99
N TYR A 168 21.62 12.68 5.00
CA TYR A 168 21.00 13.75 4.24
C TYR A 168 20.02 14.63 5.05
N LYS A 169 19.64 14.25 6.26
CA LYS A 169 18.87 15.13 7.18
C LYS A 169 19.69 16.32 7.66
N SER A 170 21.00 16.15 7.83
CA SER A 170 21.90 17.13 8.45
C SER A 170 23.08 17.49 7.56
N CYS A 171 23.08 17.04 6.31
CA CYS A 171 24.16 17.32 5.36
C CYS A 171 24.25 18.83 5.09
N PRO A 172 25.40 19.48 5.40
CA PRO A 172 25.55 20.94 5.22
C PRO A 172 25.30 21.40 3.78
N MET A 173 25.63 20.56 2.80
CA MET A 173 25.43 20.89 1.38
C MET A 173 23.95 20.85 0.95
N LEU A 174 23.11 20.15 1.69
CA LEU A 174 21.67 20.09 1.43
C LEU A 174 20.88 21.04 2.32
N GLN A 175 21.50 21.64 3.35
CA GLN A 175 20.79 22.53 4.27
C GLN A 175 20.03 23.66 3.56
N PRO A 176 20.62 24.41 2.60
CA PRO A 176 19.87 25.47 1.91
C PRO A 176 18.62 24.95 1.18
N LEU A 177 18.68 23.74 0.63
CA LEU A 177 17.55 23.10 -0.03
C LEU A 177 16.49 22.60 0.98
N LEU A 178 16.93 22.08 2.12
CA LEU A 178 16.04 21.65 3.20
C LEU A 178 15.33 22.85 3.82
N ASP A 179 16.02 23.97 4.00
CA ASP A 179 15.46 25.22 4.49
C ASP A 179 14.43 25.78 3.52
N ASP A 180 14.72 25.82 2.21
CA ASP A 180 13.76 26.25 1.19
C ASP A 180 12.51 25.33 1.15
N LEU A 181 12.71 24.02 1.28
CA LEU A 181 11.61 23.06 1.38
C LEU A 181 10.76 23.31 2.63
N ASN A 182 11.38 23.50 3.79
CA ASN A 182 10.69 23.78 5.05
C ASN A 182 9.92 25.11 4.98
N ASN A 183 10.51 26.14 4.38
CA ASN A 183 9.85 27.43 4.17
C ASN A 183 8.67 27.31 3.20
N THR A 184 8.85 26.56 2.11
CA THR A 184 7.82 26.33 1.09
C THR A 184 6.63 25.53 1.63
N PHE A 185 6.87 24.58 2.54
CA PHE A 185 5.84 23.73 3.12
C PHE A 185 5.62 24.00 4.63
N GLY A 186 5.92 25.21 5.10
CA GLY A 186 5.84 25.58 6.52
C GLY A 186 4.43 25.55 7.11
N SER A 187 3.39 25.38 6.29
CA SER A 187 2.02 25.13 6.72
C SER A 187 1.74 23.69 7.16
N LEU A 188 2.68 22.76 6.93
CA LEU A 188 2.58 21.38 7.39
C LEU A 188 2.80 21.27 8.91
N PRO A 189 2.34 20.17 9.55
CA PRO A 189 2.63 19.91 10.95
C PRO A 189 4.14 19.90 11.24
N ILE A 190 4.50 20.02 12.52
CA ILE A 190 5.91 19.96 12.94
C ILE A 190 6.51 18.61 12.53
N LEU A 191 7.64 18.65 11.82
CA LEU A 191 8.38 17.47 11.39
C LEU A 191 8.81 16.63 12.60
N PRO A 192 8.41 15.35 12.69
CA PRO A 192 8.92 14.46 13.74
C PRO A 192 10.43 14.18 13.54
N PRO A 193 11.23 14.12 14.62
CA PRO A 193 12.69 14.01 14.54
C PRO A 193 13.17 12.70 13.88
N GLU A 194 12.34 11.67 13.96
CA GLU A 194 12.60 10.35 13.38
C GLU A 194 12.38 10.31 11.86
N LEU A 195 11.57 11.20 11.29
CA LEU A 195 11.23 11.21 9.87
C LEU A 195 12.20 12.02 9.02
N GLN A 196 12.41 11.57 7.79
CA GLN A 196 13.16 12.34 6.79
C GLN A 196 12.28 13.52 6.31
N PRO A 197 12.83 14.74 6.18
CA PRO A 197 12.07 15.90 5.70
C PRO A 197 11.34 15.63 4.37
N ILE A 198 12.02 14.96 3.44
CA ILE A 198 11.45 14.60 2.13
C ILE A 198 10.30 13.58 2.28
N ASP A 199 10.42 12.58 3.17
CA ASP A 199 9.31 11.65 3.40
C ASP A 199 8.10 12.34 4.00
N PHE A 200 8.35 13.25 4.93
CA PHE A 200 7.30 14.00 5.59
C PHE A 200 6.50 14.79 4.57
N ILE A 201 7.16 15.54 3.68
CA ILE A 201 6.49 16.30 2.61
C ILE A 201 5.76 15.35 1.65
N ILE A 202 6.42 14.27 1.20
CA ILE A 202 5.81 13.31 0.27
C ILE A 202 4.55 12.68 0.87
N ASN A 203 4.55 12.37 2.17
CA ASN A 203 3.39 11.79 2.87
C ASN A 203 2.23 12.78 3.01
N HIS A 204 2.49 14.10 2.93
CA HIS A 204 1.48 15.15 2.99
C HIS A 204 0.98 15.63 1.61
N LEU A 205 1.46 15.08 0.48
CA LEU A 205 0.89 15.42 -0.82
C LEU A 205 -0.62 15.08 -0.86
N PRO A 206 -1.45 15.90 -1.51
CA PRO A 206 -2.86 15.59 -1.73
C PRO A 206 -3.08 14.24 -2.41
N HIS A 207 -4.26 13.66 -2.16
CA HIS A 207 -4.64 12.35 -2.71
C HIS A 207 -5.23 12.43 -4.12
N SER A 208 -5.62 13.62 -4.57
CA SER A 208 -6.22 13.83 -5.88
C SER A 208 -5.28 14.61 -6.78
N GLU A 209 -5.25 14.24 -8.05
CA GLU A 209 -4.50 14.98 -9.09
C GLU A 209 -4.94 16.45 -9.18
N ILE A 210 -6.24 16.71 -8.97
CA ILE A 210 -6.80 18.06 -8.86
C ILE A 210 -6.17 18.79 -7.67
N GLY A 211 -6.10 18.14 -6.51
CA GLY A 211 -5.38 18.64 -5.35
C GLY A 211 -3.92 18.91 -5.66
N LEU A 212 -3.28 18.05 -6.46
CA LEU A 212 -1.89 18.19 -6.92
C LEU A 212 -1.64 19.41 -7.83
N SER A 213 -2.64 19.77 -8.63
CA SER A 213 -2.60 20.91 -9.56
C SER A 213 -2.83 22.27 -8.88
N LEU A 214 -3.43 22.27 -7.69
CA LEU A 214 -3.62 23.46 -6.86
C LEU A 214 -2.33 23.67 -6.04
N GLY A 215 -1.48 24.62 -6.44
CA GLY A 215 -0.15 24.83 -5.85
C GLY A 215 -0.08 24.98 -4.31
N LYS A 216 1.13 24.80 -3.75
CA LYS A 216 1.53 24.85 -2.31
C LYS A 216 0.40 24.51 -1.30
N TRP A 217 -0.31 23.40 -1.58
CA TRP A 217 -1.27 22.65 -0.76
C TRP A 217 -2.19 23.44 0.19
N LYS A 218 -3.29 24.00 -0.35
CA LYS A 218 -4.43 24.54 0.42
C LYS A 218 -5.08 23.44 1.29
N LYS A 219 -5.47 23.78 2.51
CA LYS A 219 -6.34 22.95 3.37
C LYS A 219 -7.60 22.56 2.58
N THR A 220 -7.82 21.27 2.38
CA THR A 220 -9.17 20.70 2.27
C THR A 220 -9.47 20.02 3.57
#